data_AF-A0A087RW27-F1
#
_entry.id   AF-A0A087RW27-F1
#
_cell.length_a   1.000
_cell.length_b   1.000
_cell.length_c   1.000
_cell.angle_alpha   90.00
_cell.angle_beta   90.00
_cell.angle_gamma   90.00
#
_symmetry.space_group_name_H-M   'P 1'
#
loop_
_entity.id
_entity.type
_entity.pdbx_description
1 polymer ?
#
loop_
_entity_poly.entity_id
_entity_poly.type
_entity_poly.pdbx_seq_one_letter_code
_entity_poly.pdbx_strand_id
1 'polypeptide(L)'
;MDIVDLHDPQRVNKTPDETKTLFSSGNFIQDEFKISQVELRLYLEKTDEKLGDYSLITSFVQTDKGSVEMIYDEGYRGVDSLNRAYEFLTSNLGISGLILRSVILLRGKLT
;
A
#
# COMPACT_ATOMS: atom_id res chain seq x y z
N MET A 1 -3.67 12.87 -9.59
CA MET A 1 -3.65 11.72 -10.52
C MET A 1 -3.42 10.48 -9.70
N ASP A 2 -4.14 9.39 -9.97
CA ASP A 2 -4.02 8.16 -9.20
C ASP A 2 -3.21 7.11 -9.97
N ILE A 3 -2.24 6.50 -9.32
CA ILE A 3 -1.33 5.50 -9.90
C ILE A 3 -1.57 4.17 -9.21
N VAL A 4 -1.80 3.13 -9.99
CA VAL A 4 -1.82 1.74 -9.53
C VAL A 4 -0.59 1.03 -10.11
N ASP A 5 0.46 0.87 -9.31
CA ASP A 5 1.73 0.21 -9.68
C ASP A 5 1.62 -1.31 -9.47
N LEU A 6 0.71 -1.92 -10.22
CA LEU A 6 0.47 -3.37 -10.27
C LEU A 6 0.58 -3.85 -11.73
N HIS A 7 1.07 -5.07 -11.94
CA HIS A 7 1.06 -5.68 -13.27
C HIS A 7 -0.37 -5.82 -13.83
N ASP A 8 -1.32 -6.17 -12.97
CA ASP A 8 -2.75 -6.16 -13.27
C ASP A 8 -3.49 -5.25 -12.26
N PRO A 9 -3.88 -4.01 -12.67
CA PRO A 9 -4.62 -3.09 -11.82
C PRO A 9 -6.02 -3.58 -11.41
N GLN A 10 -6.62 -4.54 -12.12
CA GLN A 10 -7.96 -5.03 -11.77
C GLN A 10 -7.99 -5.77 -10.42
N ARG A 11 -6.84 -6.26 -9.96
CA ARG A 11 -6.67 -6.95 -8.66
C ARG A 11 -7.07 -6.08 -7.46
N VAL A 12 -6.94 -4.76 -7.59
CA VAL A 12 -7.30 -3.77 -6.57
C VAL A 12 -8.51 -2.93 -6.95
N ASN A 13 -9.21 -3.27 -8.04
CA ASN A 13 -10.44 -2.59 -8.47
C ASN A 13 -11.67 -3.07 -7.67
N LYS A 14 -11.52 -3.14 -6.35
CA LYS A 14 -12.54 -3.52 -5.38
C LYS A 14 -12.23 -2.86 -4.03
N THR A 15 -13.17 -2.89 -3.10
CA THR A 15 -12.89 -2.47 -1.73
C THR A 15 -11.91 -3.46 -1.08
N PRO A 16 -10.88 -2.99 -0.35
CA PRO A 16 -10.02 -3.87 0.43
C PRO A 16 -10.83 -4.69 1.44
N ASP A 17 -10.42 -5.93 1.63
CA ASP A 17 -10.98 -6.82 2.64
C ASP A 17 -10.59 -6.35 4.06
N GLU A 18 -9.38 -5.79 4.21
CA GLU A 18 -8.92 -5.15 5.45
C GLU A 18 -7.97 -3.99 5.15
N THR A 19 -7.93 -2.99 6.05
CA THR A 19 -7.01 -1.85 5.96
C THR A 19 -6.34 -1.55 7.29
N LYS A 20 -5.06 -1.14 7.27
CA LYS A 20 -4.33 -0.64 8.44
C LYS A 20 -3.68 0.70 8.12
N THR A 21 -4.03 1.74 8.87
CA THR A 21 -3.41 3.07 8.72
C THR A 21 -2.04 3.08 9.37
N LEU A 22 -1.00 3.31 8.57
CA LEU A 22 0.39 3.46 9.03
C LEU A 22 0.69 4.90 9.46
N PHE A 23 0.06 5.87 8.80
CA PHE A 23 0.26 7.28 9.05
C PHE A 23 -0.97 8.08 8.61
N SER A 24 -1.40 9.03 9.44
CA SER A 24 -2.41 10.02 9.09
C SER A 24 -2.16 11.30 9.89
N SER A 25 -1.75 12.36 9.20
CA SER A 25 -1.44 13.64 9.87
C SER A 25 -1.68 14.85 8.96
N GLY A 26 -1.76 14.68 7.64
CA GLY A 26 -1.92 15.81 6.72
C GLY A 26 -0.70 16.71 6.60
N ASN A 27 0.16 16.79 7.62
CA ASN A 27 1.17 17.83 7.74
C ASN A 27 2.60 17.37 7.43
N PHE A 28 2.79 16.12 7.00
CA PHE A 28 4.09 15.62 6.58
C PHE A 28 4.33 15.97 5.10
N ILE A 29 5.50 16.53 4.82
CA ILE A 29 5.89 16.93 3.48
C ILE A 29 7.12 16.11 3.09
N GLN A 30 7.03 15.43 1.95
CA GLN A 30 8.16 14.80 1.28
C GLN A 30 8.40 15.55 -0.04
N ASP A 31 9.53 16.26 -0.11
CA ASP A 31 9.85 17.18 -1.20
C ASP A 31 8.72 18.20 -1.44
N GLU A 32 8.07 18.18 -2.60
CA GLU A 32 6.93 19.03 -2.95
C GLU A 32 5.54 18.38 -2.75
N PHE A 33 5.47 17.21 -2.09
CA PHE A 33 4.24 16.45 -1.88
C PHE A 33 3.82 16.45 -0.42
N LYS A 34 2.60 16.89 -0.15
CA LYS A 34 1.97 16.84 1.17
C LYS A 34 1.29 15.50 1.36
N ILE A 35 1.85 14.66 2.23
CA ILE A 35 1.34 13.31 2.50
C ILE A 35 0.22 13.41 3.53
N SER A 36 -0.99 13.00 3.13
CA SER A 36 -2.14 13.02 4.03
C SER A 36 -2.36 11.69 4.74
N GLN A 37 -2.12 10.58 4.05
CA GLN A 37 -2.46 9.24 4.54
C GLN A 37 -1.54 8.18 3.94
N VAL A 38 -1.14 7.22 4.77
CA VAL A 38 -0.45 5.99 4.34
C VAL A 38 -1.14 4.79 4.97
N GLU A 39 -1.46 3.80 4.15
CA GLU A 39 -2.17 2.59 4.57
C GLU A 39 -1.53 1.34 4.00
N LEU A 40 -1.73 0.22 4.68
CA LEU A 40 -1.73 -1.09 4.07
C LEU A 40 -3.16 -1.51 3.77
N ARG A 41 -3.36 -2.16 2.63
CA ARG A 41 -4.64 -2.71 2.19
C ARG A 41 -4.46 -4.18 1.87
N LEU A 42 -5.38 -5.02 2.34
CA LEU A 42 -5.42 -6.43 2.06
C LEU A 42 -6.53 -6.72 1.06
N TYR A 43 -6.21 -7.47 0.02
CA TYR A 43 -7.16 -8.07 -0.90
C TYR A 43 -6.96 -9.59 -0.89
N LEU A 44 -8.02 -10.33 -0.57
CA LEU A 44 -8.05 -11.77 -0.69
C LEU A 44 -8.49 -12.13 -2.10
N GLU A 45 -7.70 -12.92 -2.82
CA GLU A 45 -7.97 -13.19 -4.24
C GLU A 45 -8.55 -14.58 -4.48
N LYS A 46 -7.89 -15.61 -3.96
CA LYS A 46 -8.25 -17.01 -4.13
C LYS A 46 -7.94 -17.80 -2.88
N THR A 47 -8.75 -18.80 -2.60
CA THR A 47 -8.55 -19.74 -1.49
C THR A 47 -8.06 -21.07 -2.05
N ASP A 48 -6.93 -21.54 -1.55
CA ASP A 48 -6.43 -22.89 -1.80
C ASP A 48 -6.75 -23.79 -0.60
N GLU A 49 -7.18 -25.03 -0.84
CA GLU A 49 -7.59 -25.96 0.23
C GLU A 49 -6.46 -26.30 1.22
N LYS A 50 -5.20 -26.24 0.79
CA LYS A 50 -4.03 -26.58 1.61
C LYS A 50 -3.31 -25.34 2.14
N LEU A 51 -3.20 -24.31 1.30
CA LEU A 51 -2.40 -23.12 1.58
C LEU A 51 -3.22 -21.96 2.17
N GLY A 52 -4.55 -22.04 2.12
CA GLY A 52 -5.46 -21.00 2.57
C GLY A 52 -5.59 -19.84 1.58
N ASP A 53 -5.94 -18.66 2.08
CA ASP A 53 -6.18 -17.49 1.24
C ASP A 53 -4.88 -16.89 0.70
N TYR A 54 -4.89 -16.58 -0.59
CA TYR A 54 -3.88 -15.78 -1.24
C TYR A 54 -4.09 -14.31 -0.86
N SER A 55 -3.17 -13.78 -0.05
CA SER A 55 -3.15 -12.39 0.38
C SER A 55 -2.41 -11.55 -0.64
N LEU A 56 -3.05 -10.51 -1.17
CA LEU A 56 -2.39 -9.39 -1.84
C LEU A 56 -2.40 -8.20 -0.88
N ILE A 57 -1.22 -7.80 -0.41
CA ILE A 57 -1.05 -6.63 0.44
C ILE A 57 -0.47 -5.51 -0.41
N THR A 58 -1.18 -4.39 -0.49
CA THR A 58 -0.69 -3.18 -1.13
C THR A 58 -0.40 -2.09 -0.10
N SER A 59 0.51 -1.19 -0.45
CA SER A 59 0.67 0.08 0.24
C SER A 59 -0.04 1.16 -0.55
N PHE A 60 -0.82 1.97 0.14
CA PHE A 60 -1.53 3.12 -0.42
C PHE A 60 -0.98 4.40 0.21
N VAL A 61 -0.58 5.36 -0.63
CA VAL A 61 -0.09 6.67 -0.22
C VAL A 61 -0.94 7.74 -0.87
N GLN A 62 -1.61 8.55 -0.05
CA GLN A 62 -2.37 9.71 -0.50
C GLN A 62 -1.52 10.98 -0.34
N THR A 63 -1.48 11.78 -1.40
CA THR A 63 -0.85 13.10 -1.42
C THR A 63 -1.82 14.16 -1.92
N ASP A 64 -1.42 15.43 -1.83
CA ASP A 64 -2.11 16.57 -2.44
C ASP A 64 -2.09 16.57 -3.97
N LYS A 65 -1.20 15.79 -4.61
CA LYS A 65 -1.06 15.71 -6.08
C LYS A 65 -1.60 14.42 -6.68
N GLY A 66 -2.15 13.54 -5.84
CA GLY A 66 -2.63 12.23 -6.26
C GLY A 66 -2.35 11.13 -5.27
N SER A 67 -2.72 9.91 -5.64
CA SER A 67 -2.46 8.72 -4.84
C SER A 67 -1.60 7.72 -5.60
N VAL A 68 -0.92 6.85 -4.84
CA VAL A 68 -0.21 5.69 -5.36
C VAL A 68 -0.63 4.47 -4.56
N GLU A 69 -1.06 3.44 -5.26
CA GLU A 69 -1.23 2.09 -4.70
C GLU A 69 -0.25 1.14 -5.37
N MET A 70 0.56 0.44 -4.59
CA MET A 70 1.60 -0.46 -5.10
C MET A 70 1.70 -1.73 -4.26
N ILE A 71 2.12 -2.84 -4.88
CA ILE A 71 2.30 -4.11 -4.16
C ILE A 71 3.37 -3.94 -3.08
N TYR A 72 3.00 -4.32 -1.85
CA TYR A 72 3.93 -4.44 -0.74
C TYR A 72 4.38 -5.89 -0.57
N ASP A 73 3.42 -6.82 -0.52
CA ASP A 73 3.68 -8.25 -0.39
C ASP A 73 2.52 -9.06 -1.00
N GLU A 74 2.80 -10.26 -1.50
CA GLU A 74 1.76 -11.17 -1.98
C GLU A 74 2.11 -12.65 -1.71
N GLY A 75 1.10 -13.50 -1.62
CA GLY A 75 1.26 -14.94 -1.47
C GLY A 75 0.30 -15.57 -0.47
N TYR A 76 0.48 -16.88 -0.25
CA TYR A 76 -0.18 -17.62 0.83
C TYR A 76 0.48 -17.29 2.16
N ARG A 77 0.10 -16.15 2.74
CA ARG A 77 0.72 -15.61 3.95
C ARG A 77 0.09 -16.18 5.22
N GLY A 78 -1.04 -16.87 5.13
CA GLY A 78 -1.80 -17.37 6.27
C GLY A 78 -2.55 -16.26 7.01
N VAL A 79 -3.14 -16.62 8.14
CA VAL A 79 -3.96 -15.71 8.96
C VAL A 79 -3.12 -14.52 9.45
N ASP A 80 -3.77 -13.36 9.61
CA ASP A 80 -3.17 -12.15 10.18
C ASP A 80 -1.95 -11.62 9.38
N SER A 81 -1.96 -11.83 8.07
CA SER A 81 -0.88 -11.38 7.17
C SER A 81 -0.73 -9.86 7.15
N LEU A 82 -1.85 -9.12 7.15
CA LEU A 82 -1.85 -7.67 7.17
C LEU A 82 -1.27 -7.10 8.47
N ASN A 83 -1.63 -7.65 9.63
CA ASN A 83 -1.13 -7.16 10.90
C ASN A 83 0.38 -7.38 11.05
N ARG A 84 0.90 -8.53 10.60
CA ARG A 84 2.37 -8.77 10.58
C ARG A 84 3.10 -7.77 9.69
N ALA A 85 2.55 -7.46 8.52
CA ALA A 85 3.10 -6.43 7.64
C ALA A 85 3.07 -5.04 8.30
N TYR A 86 1.96 -4.71 8.97
CA TYR A 86 1.81 -3.47 9.73
C TYR A 86 2.87 -3.34 10.83
N GLU A 87 2.98 -4.34 11.72
CA GLU A 87 3.94 -4.36 12.82
C GLU A 87 5.38 -4.24 12.35
N PHE A 88 5.73 -4.92 11.25
CA PHE A 88 7.05 -4.84 10.65
C PHE A 88 7.37 -3.42 10.17
N LEU A 89 6.44 -2.76 9.46
CA LEU A 89 6.66 -1.41 8.94
C LEU A 89 6.73 -0.35 10.02
N THR A 90 5.91 -0.48 11.07
CA THR A 90 5.93 0.45 12.20
C THR A 90 7.17 0.29 13.07
N SER A 91 7.75 -0.91 13.14
CA SER A 91 8.92 -1.19 13.98
C SER A 91 10.25 -0.86 13.30
N ASN A 92 10.31 -0.83 11.96
CA ASN A 92 11.58 -0.74 11.20
C ASN A 92 11.71 0.54 10.35
N LEU A 93 10.98 1.61 10.64
CA LEU A 93 10.96 2.86 9.84
C LEU A 93 10.60 2.64 8.34
N GLY A 94 9.95 1.52 8.00
CA GLY A 94 9.69 1.13 6.60
C GLY A 94 8.69 2.05 5.88
N ILE A 95 7.89 2.82 6.63
CA ILE A 95 6.92 3.79 6.11
C ILE A 95 7.61 4.85 5.23
N SER A 96 8.82 5.28 5.62
CA SER A 96 9.58 6.29 4.87
C SER A 96 9.92 5.83 3.43
N GLY A 97 10.27 4.55 3.26
CA GLY A 97 10.56 3.97 1.95
C GLY A 97 9.32 3.88 1.05
N LEU A 98 8.15 3.56 1.61
CA LEU A 98 6.89 3.55 0.88
C LEU A 98 6.51 4.94 0.38
N ILE A 99 6.67 5.96 1.22
CA ILE A 99 6.43 7.35 0.83
C ILE A 99 7.38 7.78 -0.28
N LEU A 100 8.69 7.53 -0.12
CA LEU A 100 9.69 7.93 -1.11
C LEU A 100 9.42 7.31 -2.50
N ARG A 101 9.15 6.01 -2.55
CA ARG A 101 8.83 5.32 -3.82
C ARG A 101 7.58 5.91 -4.47
N SER A 102 6.55 6.22 -3.68
CA SER A 102 5.31 6.84 -4.16
C SER A 102 5.56 8.23 -4.76
N VAL A 103 6.35 9.05 -4.08
CA VAL A 103 6.73 10.40 -4.58
C VAL A 103 7.48 10.30 -5.90
N ILE A 104 8.43 9.37 -6.03
CA ILE A 104 9.18 9.14 -7.28
C ILE A 104 8.23 8.78 -8.42
N LEU A 105 7.27 7.87 -8.19
CA LEU A 105 6.28 7.47 -9.21
C LEU A 105 5.39 8.63 -9.64
N LEU A 106 4.88 9.42 -8.69
CA LEU A 106 4.07 10.61 -8.98
C LEU A 106 4.87 11.63 -9.79
N ARG A 107 6.10 11.92 -9.38
CA ARG A 107 6.97 12.87 -10.10
C ARG A 107 7.26 12.42 -11.54
N GLY A 108 7.56 11.13 -11.73
CA GLY A 108 7.85 10.56 -13.05
C GLY A 108 6.67 10.61 -14.03
N LYS A 109 5.44 10.80 -13.56
CA LYS A 109 4.25 10.96 -14.41
C LYS A 109 3.79 12.41 -14.57
N LEU A 110 4.31 13.33 -13.77
CA LEU A 110 4.08 14.78 -13.88
C LEU A 110 5.06 15.47 -14.84
N THR A 111 6.08 14.74 -15.32
CA THR A 111 7.09 15.20 -16.28
C THR A 111 6.77 14.66 -17.66
#